data_AF-A0A7V9ZHF4-F1
#
_entry.id   AF-A0A7V9ZHF4-F1
#
_cell.length_a   1.000
_cell.length_b   1.000
_cell.length_c   1.000
_cell.angle_alpha   90.00
_cell.angle_beta   90.00
_cell.angle_gamma   90.00
#
_symmetry.space_group_name_H-M   'P 1'
#
loop_
_entity.id
_entity.type
_entity.pdbx_description
1 polymer ?
#
loop_
_entity_poly.entity_id
_entity_poly.type
_entity_poly.pdbx_seq_one_letter_code
_entity_poly.pdbx_strand_id
1 'polypeptide(L)'
;MTRDLRAAVSDVMPGVRADLEDLVRIQSVSADPARAHEVRRSAEATAALFRGAGLDVEILSADGGMPAVLARKPAPPGAPTVLLYAHHDVQPEG
;
A
#
# COMPACT_ATOMS: atom_id res chain seq x y z
N MET A 1 -8.71 26.58 -2.47
CA MET A 1 -7.82 25.41 -2.44
C MET A 1 -8.33 24.28 -1.54
N THR A 2 -8.70 24.52 -0.27
CA THR A 2 -9.19 23.45 0.64
C THR A 2 -10.61 22.93 0.35
N ARG A 3 -11.52 23.76 -0.16
CA ARG A 3 -12.89 23.36 -0.53
C ARG A 3 -12.91 22.35 -1.69
N ASP A 4 -11.89 22.44 -2.55
CA ASP A 4 -11.67 21.59 -3.72
C ASP A 4 -11.10 20.23 -3.31
N LEU A 5 -10.07 20.21 -2.44
CA LEU A 5 -9.52 18.96 -1.91
C LEU A 5 -10.53 18.10 -1.16
N ARG A 6 -11.40 18.71 -0.34
CA ARG A 6 -12.43 17.94 0.38
C ARG A 6 -13.41 17.27 -0.58
N ALA A 7 -13.85 17.98 -1.62
CA ALA A 7 -14.72 17.43 -2.64
C ALA A 7 -14.03 16.30 -3.41
N ALA A 8 -12.80 16.54 -3.90
CA ALA A 8 -12.01 15.52 -4.59
C ALA A 8 -11.78 14.25 -3.74
N VAL A 9 -11.51 14.41 -2.44
CA VAL A 9 -11.41 13.26 -1.52
C VAL A 9 -12.76 12.54 -1.43
N SER A 10 -13.86 13.26 -1.18
CA SER A 10 -15.20 12.66 -1.12
C SER A 10 -15.58 11.91 -2.41
N ASP A 11 -15.16 12.41 -3.57
CA ASP A 11 -15.44 11.79 -4.87
C ASP A 11 -14.71 10.45 -5.04
N VAL A 12 -13.47 10.33 -4.52
CA VAL A 12 -12.69 9.08 -4.62
C VAL A 12 -12.94 8.10 -3.48
N MET A 13 -13.53 8.55 -2.35
CA MET A 13 -13.74 7.72 -1.15
C MET A 13 -14.45 6.37 -1.42
N PRO A 14 -15.48 6.27 -2.28
CA PRO A 14 -16.10 4.97 -2.56
C PRO A 14 -15.14 3.95 -3.15
N GLY A 15 -14.24 4.38 -4.06
CA GLY A 15 -13.21 3.53 -4.64
C GLY A 15 -12.14 3.14 -3.62
N VAL A 16 -11.64 4.12 -2.85
CA VAL A 16 -10.68 3.87 -1.77
C VAL A 16 -11.21 2.86 -0.75
N ARG A 17 -12.51 2.94 -0.42
CA ARG A 17 -13.14 1.97 0.47
C ARG A 17 -13.16 0.57 -0.15
N ALA A 18 -13.49 0.44 -1.43
CA ALA A 18 -13.47 -0.85 -2.12
C ALA A 18 -12.05 -1.45 -2.14
N ASP A 19 -11.04 -0.65 -2.46
CA ASP A 19 -9.63 -1.07 -2.42
C ASP A 19 -9.23 -1.55 -1.03
N LEU A 20 -9.66 -0.84 0.03
CA LEU A 20 -9.40 -1.24 1.41
C LEU A 20 -10.11 -2.56 1.76
N GLU A 21 -11.36 -2.74 1.35
CA GLU A 21 -12.10 -3.99 1.56
C GLU A 21 -11.39 -5.17 0.87
N ASP A 22 -10.85 -4.97 -0.33
CA ASP A 22 -10.09 -5.99 -1.05
C ASP A 22 -8.75 -6.31 -0.37
N LEU A 23 -8.04 -5.31 0.13
CA LEU A 23 -6.81 -5.51 0.92
C LEU A 23 -7.10 -6.27 2.23
N VAL A 24 -8.17 -5.92 2.94
CA VAL A 24 -8.56 -6.56 4.22
C VAL A 24 -8.93 -8.04 4.03
N ARG A 25 -9.39 -8.46 2.84
CA ARG A 25 -9.66 -9.87 2.55
C ARG A 25 -8.39 -10.72 2.42
N ILE A 26 -7.21 -10.11 2.31
CA ILE A 26 -5.93 -10.80 2.26
C ILE A 26 -5.48 -11.08 3.69
N GLN A 27 -5.29 -12.34 4.04
CA GLN A 27 -4.95 -12.75 5.41
C GLN A 27 -3.44 -12.62 5.66
N SER A 28 -2.90 -11.41 5.51
CA SER A 28 -1.47 -11.09 5.58
C SER A 28 -0.90 -11.12 6.99
N VAL A 29 -1.09 -12.22 7.73
CA VAL A 29 -0.59 -12.41 9.09
C VAL A 29 0.88 -12.82 9.04
N SER A 30 1.80 -11.88 9.27
CA SER A 30 3.24 -12.11 9.16
C SER A 30 3.81 -13.05 10.23
N ALA A 31 3.15 -13.16 11.37
CA ALA A 31 3.52 -14.06 12.47
C ALA A 31 3.21 -15.54 12.19
N ASP A 32 2.39 -15.85 11.18
CA ASP A 32 2.03 -17.22 10.78
C ASP A 32 2.80 -17.63 9.51
N PRO A 33 3.81 -18.52 9.61
CA PRO A 33 4.57 -18.99 8.45
C PRO A 33 3.71 -19.64 7.36
N ALA A 34 2.56 -20.24 7.71
CA ALA A 34 1.66 -20.83 6.72
C ALA A 34 1.00 -19.76 5.84
N ARG A 35 0.89 -18.52 6.32
CA ARG A 35 0.31 -17.37 5.63
C ARG A 35 1.35 -16.45 4.97
N ALA A 36 2.62 -16.86 4.90
CA ALA A 36 3.67 -16.08 4.22
C ALA A 36 3.31 -15.73 2.75
N HIS A 37 2.60 -16.64 2.06
CA HIS A 37 2.10 -16.39 0.71
C HIS A 37 1.01 -15.29 0.65
N GLU A 38 0.18 -15.15 1.69
CA GLU A 38 -0.80 -14.07 1.80
C GLU A 38 -0.11 -12.73 2.06
N VAL A 39 0.98 -12.70 2.84
CA VAL A 39 1.81 -11.49 2.99
C VAL A 39 2.39 -11.06 1.64
N ARG A 40 2.85 -12.02 0.84
CA ARG A 40 3.31 -11.76 -0.54
C ARG A 40 2.19 -11.23 -1.43
N ARG A 41 1.00 -11.83 -1.37
CA ARG A 41 -0.18 -11.37 -2.09
C ARG A 41 -0.60 -9.95 -1.69
N SER A 42 -0.49 -9.61 -0.40
CA SER A 42 -0.74 -8.25 0.11
C SER A 42 0.25 -7.23 -0.47
N ALA A 43 1.54 -7.57 -0.52
CA ALA A 43 2.55 -6.73 -1.15
C ALA A 43 2.28 -6.51 -2.66
N GLU A 44 1.85 -7.55 -3.37
CA GLU A 44 1.50 -7.45 -4.79
C GLU A 44 0.26 -6.60 -5.05
N ALA A 45 -0.79 -6.75 -4.24
CA ALA A 45 -1.99 -5.92 -4.31
C ALA A 45 -1.67 -4.44 -4.00
N THR A 46 -0.89 -4.20 -2.95
CA THR A 46 -0.42 -2.85 -2.58
C THR A 46 0.41 -2.23 -3.71
N ALA A 47 1.32 -3.01 -4.31
CA ALA A 47 2.11 -2.55 -5.45
C ALA A 47 1.25 -2.22 -6.67
N ALA A 48 0.20 -2.99 -6.94
CA ALA A 48 -0.74 -2.72 -8.02
C ALA A 48 -1.47 -1.38 -7.82
N LEU A 49 -1.92 -1.07 -6.60
CA LEU A 49 -2.54 0.23 -6.28
C LEU A 49 -1.58 1.39 -6.51
N PHE A 50 -0.32 1.28 -6.07
CA PHE A 50 0.68 2.33 -6.34
C PHE A 50 0.99 2.51 -7.84
N ARG A 51 1.06 1.42 -8.61
CA ARG A 51 1.21 1.51 -10.07
C ARG A 51 0.00 2.16 -10.72
N GLY A 52 -1.22 1.83 -10.28
CA GLY A 52 -2.46 2.47 -10.73
C GLY A 52 -2.49 3.97 -10.43
N ALA A 53 -1.87 4.41 -9.34
CA ALA A 53 -1.68 5.82 -9.00
C ALA A 53 -0.52 6.50 -9.76
N GLY A 54 0.19 5.78 -10.63
CA GLY A 54 1.25 6.31 -11.49
C GLY A 54 2.61 6.50 -10.78
N LEU A 55 2.89 5.68 -9.76
CA LEU A 55 4.22 5.63 -9.13
C LEU A 55 5.09 4.54 -9.78
N ASP A 56 6.40 4.70 -9.69
CA ASP A 56 7.37 3.64 -9.96
C ASP A 56 7.45 2.73 -8.73
N VAL A 57 7.40 1.40 -8.92
CA VAL A 57 7.14 0.45 -7.83
C VAL A 57 7.98 -0.81 -7.92
N GLU A 58 8.70 -1.10 -6.84
CA GLU A 58 9.44 -2.33 -6.62
C GLU A 58 8.95 -3.06 -5.37
N ILE A 59 8.99 -4.39 -5.39
CA ILE A 59 8.79 -5.22 -4.19
C ILE A 59 10.14 -5.80 -3.82
N LEU A 60 10.63 -5.41 -2.64
CA LEU A 60 11.95 -5.75 -2.13
C LEU A 60 11.82 -6.75 -0.97
N SER A 61 12.91 -7.44 -0.67
CA SER A 61 13.03 -8.35 0.47
C SER A 61 14.47 -8.28 0.99
N ALA A 62 14.64 -8.15 2.31
CA ALA A 62 15.96 -8.19 2.95
C ALA A 62 16.22 -9.61 3.46
N ASP A 63 17.27 -10.28 2.98
CA ASP A 63 17.75 -11.59 3.45
C ASP A 63 16.66 -12.67 3.59
N GLY A 64 15.71 -12.71 2.66
CA GLY A 64 14.58 -13.65 2.69
C GLY A 64 13.46 -13.30 3.69
N GLY A 65 13.48 -12.10 4.27
CA GLY A 65 12.42 -11.54 5.09
C GLY A 65 11.12 -11.26 4.32
N MET A 66 10.12 -10.75 5.04
CA MET A 66 8.83 -10.42 4.43
C MET A 66 8.96 -9.29 3.39
N PRO A 67 8.15 -9.32 2.33
CA PRO A 67 8.25 -8.34 1.26
C PRO A 67 7.88 -6.93 1.74
N ALA A 68 8.60 -5.95 1.21
CA ALA A 68 8.31 -4.53 1.37
C ALA A 68 8.03 -3.89 0.01
N VAL A 69 7.03 -3.01 -0.06
CA VAL A 69 6.69 -2.28 -1.28
C VAL A 69 7.34 -0.89 -1.24
N LEU A 70 8.26 -0.63 -2.17
CA LEU A 70 8.86 0.68 -2.36
C LEU A 70 8.21 1.35 -3.58
N ALA A 71 7.48 2.43 -3.35
CA ALA A 71 6.86 3.24 -4.40
C ALA A 71 7.44 4.66 -4.41
N ARG A 72 7.80 5.17 -5.58
CA ARG A 72 8.47 6.48 -5.73
C ARG A 72 7.86 7.31 -6.85
N LYS A 73 7.80 8.62 -6.61
CA LYS A 73 7.60 9.65 -7.62
C LYS A 73 8.55 10.82 -7.34
N PRO A 74 9.28 11.35 -8.34
CA PRO A 74 10.12 12.52 -8.13
C PRO A 74 9.32 13.72 -7.62
N ALA A 75 9.85 14.41 -6.61
CA ALA A 75 9.28 15.67 -6.17
C ALA A 75 9.43 16.73 -7.29
N PRO A 76 8.47 17.67 -7.42
CA PRO A 76 8.64 18.83 -8.30
C PRO A 76 9.94 19.59 -8.00
N PRO A 77 10.57 20.24 -9.00
CA PRO A 77 11.76 21.06 -8.76
C PRO A 77 11.55 22.07 -7.63
N GLY A 78 12.46 22.08 -6.65
CA GLY A 78 12.40 22.97 -5.49
C GLY A 78 11.47 22.51 -4.36
N ALA A 79 10.76 21.39 -4.50
CA ALA A 79 9.93 20.81 -3.43
C ALA A 79 10.71 19.76 -2.61
N PRO A 80 10.42 19.61 -1.31
CA PRO A 80 11.00 18.54 -0.50
C PRO A 80 10.47 17.16 -0.93
N THR A 81 11.24 16.12 -0.66
CA THR A 81 10.77 14.73 -0.74
C THR A 81 10.16 14.32 0.59
N VAL A 82 8.98 13.70 0.55
CA VAL A 82 8.29 13.16 1.73
C VAL A 82 8.32 11.63 1.67
N LEU A 83 8.68 10.98 2.77
CA LEU A 83 8.57 9.54 2.95
C LEU A 83 7.31 9.22 3.75
N LEU A 84 6.46 8.34 3.21
CA LEU A 84 5.34 7.75 3.92
C LEU A 84 5.71 6.30 4.24
N TYR A 85 5.52 5.89 5.49
CA TYR A 85 5.76 4.53 5.96
C TYR A 85 4.48 3.96 6.56
N ALA A 86 4.16 2.73 6.17
CA ALA A 86 3.03 1.94 6.67
C ALA A 86 3.37 0.45 6.57
N HIS A 87 2.54 -0.39 7.18
CA HIS A 87 2.63 -1.84 7.09
C HIS A 87 1.36 -2.40 6.42
N HIS A 88 1.50 -3.51 5.70
CA HIS A 88 0.41 -4.20 4.99
C HIS A 88 0.17 -5.63 5.50
N ASP A 89 0.94 -6.05 6.51
CA ASP A 89 0.67 -7.22 7.34
C ASP A 89 -0.23 -6.84 8.52
N VAL A 90 -0.90 -7.86 9.06
CA VAL A 90 -1.88 -7.72 10.13
C VAL A 90 -1.60 -8.70 11.26
N GLN A 91 -2.25 -8.45 12.40
CA GLN A 91 -2.25 -9.41 13.52
C GLN A 91 -3.16 -10.60 13.21
N PRO A 92 -2.92 -11.78 13.83
CA PRO A 92 -3.85 -12.89 13.78
C PRO A 92 -5.24 -12.50 14.28
N GLU A 93 -6.28 -13.12 13.72
CA GLU A 93 -7.63 -13.05 14.26
C GLU A 93 -7.78 -13.89 15.53
N GLY A 94 -8.63 -13.42 16.46
CA GLY A 94 -8.96 -14.12 17.71
C GLY A 94 -8.15 -13.64 18.91
#